data_AF-A0A254N1W1-F1
#
_entry.id   AF-A0A254N1W1-F1
#
_cell.length_a   1.000
_cell.length_b   1.000
_cell.length_c   1.000
_cell.angle_alpha   90.00
_cell.angle_beta   90.00
_cell.angle_gamma   90.00
#
_symmetry.space_group_name_H-M   'P 1'
#
loop_
_entity.id
_entity.type
_entity.pdbx_description
1 polymer ?
#
loop_
_entity_poly.entity_id
_entity_poly.type
_entity_poly.pdbx_seq_one_letter_code
_entity_poly.pdbx_strand_id
1 'polypeptide(L)'
;MCARAIDEERRVKHWVRNVERDERFSFWLPTSTDYFYPDFVAELGDGRVLAVEYKGKFLLGTDDTREKAQVGRQWQASSGGRCLFLLAVAPDADPAGRSLEQQIEDVILGKGI
;
A
#
# COMPACT_ATOMS: atom_id res chain seq x y z
N MET A 1 3.43 5.91 12.27
CA MET A 1 3.91 4.51 12.45
C MET A 1 4.19 3.86 11.10
N CYS A 2 3.25 3.86 10.15
CA CYS A 2 3.49 3.30 8.80
C CYS A 2 4.71 3.90 8.08
N ALA A 3 4.86 5.24 8.05
CA ALA A 3 6.04 5.89 7.49
C ALA A 3 7.38 5.39 8.09
N ARG A 4 7.42 5.16 9.40
CA ARG A 4 8.61 4.63 10.09
C ARG A 4 8.90 3.19 9.68
N ALA A 5 7.86 2.36 9.57
CA ALA A 5 8.01 0.97 9.14
C ALA A 5 8.52 0.87 7.69
N ILE A 6 8.11 1.79 6.81
CA ILE A 6 8.64 1.90 5.44
C ILE A 6 10.11 2.35 5.48
N ASP A 7 10.45 3.33 6.32
CA ASP A 7 11.81 3.87 6.45
C ASP A 7 12.83 2.87 7.01
N GLU A 8 12.39 1.97 7.91
CA GLU A 8 13.24 0.95 8.51
C GLU A 8 13.44 -0.30 7.61
N GLU A 9 12.66 -0.46 6.55
CA GLU A 9 12.74 -1.60 5.63
C GLU A 9 13.91 -1.45 4.65
N ARG A 10 14.96 -2.26 4.84
CA ARG A 10 16.21 -2.19 4.06
C ARG A 10 16.05 -2.43 2.56
N ARG A 11 14.98 -3.09 2.14
CA ARG A 11 14.67 -3.34 0.72
C ARG A 11 14.02 -2.15 0.05
N VAL A 12 13.52 -1.17 0.80
CA VAL A 12 13.05 0.13 0.29
C VAL A 12 14.27 0.98 -0.04
N LYS A 13 14.35 1.44 -1.29
CA LYS A 13 15.40 2.32 -1.79
C LYS A 13 15.08 3.79 -1.49
N HIS A 14 13.85 4.19 -1.76
CA HIS A 14 13.29 5.48 -1.37
C HIS A 14 11.77 5.41 -1.34
N TRP A 15 11.17 6.29 -0.55
CA TRP A 15 9.74 6.39 -0.41
C TRP A 15 9.29 7.85 -0.34
N VAL A 16 8.05 8.09 -0.72
CA VAL A 16 7.38 9.39 -0.61
C VAL A 16 6.04 9.21 0.06
N ARG A 17 5.63 10.22 0.83
CA ARG A 17 4.22 10.42 1.13
C ARG A 17 3.54 10.96 -0.12
N ASN A 18 2.51 10.27 -0.58
CA ASN A 18 1.72 10.69 -1.73
C ASN A 18 0.73 11.76 -1.28
N VAL A 19 0.82 12.96 -1.84
CA VAL A 19 -0.14 14.04 -1.57
C VAL A 19 -1.37 13.77 -2.42
N GLU A 20 -2.57 13.87 -1.85
CA GLU A 20 -3.80 13.70 -2.63
C GLU A 20 -4.06 14.91 -3.53
N ARG A 21 -4.57 14.66 -4.74
CA ARG A 21 -5.07 15.68 -5.69
C ARG A 21 -4.04 16.76 -6.10
N ASP A 22 -2.75 16.44 -6.03
CA ASP A 22 -1.72 17.20 -6.73
C ASP A 22 -1.66 16.74 -8.19
N GLU A 23 -2.14 17.58 -9.11
CA GLU A 23 -2.29 17.25 -10.53
C GLU A 23 -0.98 16.86 -11.23
N ARG A 24 0.18 17.21 -10.64
CA ARG A 24 1.50 17.01 -11.25
C ARG A 24 2.26 15.84 -10.65
N PHE A 25 2.11 15.60 -9.35
CA PHE A 25 3.00 14.72 -8.60
C PHE A 25 2.29 13.58 -7.88
N SER A 26 0.95 13.58 -7.80
CA SER A 26 0.21 12.48 -7.18
C SER A 26 0.27 11.21 -8.02
N PHE A 27 0.54 10.09 -7.37
CA PHE A 27 0.21 8.78 -7.92
C PHE A 27 -1.25 8.43 -7.60
N TRP A 28 -1.98 7.92 -8.59
CA TRP A 28 -3.38 7.56 -8.42
C TRP A 28 -3.79 6.38 -9.29
N LEU A 29 -4.86 5.71 -8.85
CA LEU A 29 -5.54 4.66 -9.59
C LEU A 29 -7.02 5.04 -9.77
N PRO A 30 -7.62 4.83 -10.94
CA PRO A 30 -9.04 5.16 -11.14
C PRO A 30 -9.95 4.21 -10.35
N THR A 31 -11.03 4.76 -9.76
CA THR A 31 -12.15 4.00 -9.19
C THR A 31 -13.42 4.22 -10.03
N SER A 32 -14.56 3.62 -9.65
CA SER A 32 -15.82 3.79 -10.39
C SER A 32 -16.38 5.21 -10.35
N THR A 33 -15.99 6.01 -9.35
CA THR A 33 -16.56 7.35 -9.11
C THR A 33 -15.52 8.45 -8.90
N ASP A 34 -14.25 8.13 -8.66
CA ASP A 34 -13.18 9.11 -8.42
C ASP A 34 -11.79 8.46 -8.67
N TYR A 35 -10.78 8.90 -7.92
CA TYR A 35 -9.43 8.39 -7.91
C TYR A 35 -9.03 7.90 -6.50
N PHE A 36 -8.23 6.85 -6.47
CA PHE A 36 -7.58 6.33 -5.28
C PHE A 36 -6.13 6.77 -5.25
N TYR A 37 -5.77 7.51 -4.20
CA TYR A 37 -4.43 8.00 -3.91
C TYR A 37 -3.89 7.21 -2.69
N PRO A 38 -3.05 6.18 -2.87
CA PRO A 38 -2.48 5.47 -1.73
C PRO A 38 -1.56 6.40 -0.92
N ASP A 39 -1.61 6.35 0.41
CA ASP A 39 -0.85 7.21 1.32
C ASP A 39 0.67 7.30 1.02
N PHE A 40 1.29 6.19 0.62
CA PHE A 40 2.72 6.10 0.37
C PHE A 40 3.04 5.33 -0.91
N VAL A 41 4.14 5.74 -1.56
CA VAL A 41 4.74 5.03 -2.68
C VAL A 41 6.22 4.83 -2.41
N ALA A 42 6.72 3.61 -2.61
CA ALA A 42 8.11 3.25 -2.39
C ALA A 42 8.69 2.52 -3.60
N GLU A 43 9.92 2.87 -3.98
CA GLU A 43 10.74 2.07 -4.90
C GLU A 43 11.57 1.10 -4.07
N LEU A 44 11.60 -0.17 -4.49
CA LEU A 44 12.44 -1.20 -3.90
C LEU A 44 13.79 -1.29 -4.60
N GLY A 45 14.79 -1.84 -3.90
CA GLY A 45 16.14 -2.03 -4.46
C GLY A 45 16.20 -2.95 -5.69
N ASP A 46 15.18 -3.76 -5.91
CA ASP A 46 15.03 -4.63 -7.10
C ASP A 46 14.20 -4.00 -8.24
N GLY A 47 13.80 -2.73 -8.10
CA GLY A 47 13.06 -1.97 -9.11
C GLY A 47 11.53 -2.16 -9.06
N ARG A 48 11.00 -2.94 -8.11
CA ARG A 48 9.55 -2.99 -7.89
C ARG A 48 9.04 -1.72 -7.22
N VAL A 49 7.77 -1.39 -7.44
CA VAL A 49 7.08 -0.27 -6.80
C VAL A 49 6.04 -0.79 -5.81
N LEU A 50 6.11 -0.35 -4.56
CA LEU A 50 5.15 -0.65 -3.52
C LEU A 50 4.24 0.57 -3.27
N ALA A 51 2.94 0.38 -3.40
CA ALA A 51 1.92 1.34 -2.97
C ALA A 51 1.31 0.88 -1.64
N VAL A 52 1.29 1.76 -0.64
CA VAL A 52 0.77 1.47 0.70
C VAL A 52 -0.34 2.44 1.05
N GLU A 53 -1.48 1.90 1.47
CA GLU A 53 -2.59 2.65 2.04
C GLU A 53 -2.76 2.24 3.51
N TYR A 54 -2.73 3.17 4.45
CA TYR A 54 -2.94 2.88 5.86
C TYR A 54 -4.39 3.17 6.28
N LYS A 55 -5.05 2.18 6.89
CA LYS A 55 -6.40 2.36 7.44
C LYS A 55 -6.44 2.08 8.94
N GLY A 56 -7.08 3.02 9.66
CA GLY A 56 -7.48 2.81 11.05
C GLY A 56 -8.65 1.83 11.14
N LYS A 57 -8.74 1.13 12.29
CA LYS A 57 -9.70 0.04 12.57
C LYS A 57 -11.15 0.36 12.21
N PHE A 58 -11.60 1.60 12.41
CA PHE A 58 -12.98 2.02 12.15
C PHE A 58 -13.35 2.16 10.66
N LEU A 59 -12.37 2.15 9.76
CA LEU A 59 -12.58 2.29 8.32
C LEU A 59 -12.53 0.95 7.56
N LEU A 60 -12.26 -0.14 8.30
CA LEU A 60 -12.20 -1.48 7.74
C LEU A 60 -13.61 -1.98 7.46
N GLY A 61 -13.88 -2.32 6.20
CA GLY A 61 -15.15 -2.90 5.76
C GLY A 61 -16.11 -1.92 5.08
N THR A 62 -15.77 -0.63 4.94
CA THR A 62 -16.56 0.28 4.09
C THR A 62 -16.47 -0.10 2.62
N ASP A 63 -17.49 0.24 1.85
CA ASP A 63 -17.55 -0.01 0.41
C ASP A 63 -16.36 0.65 -0.32
N ASP A 64 -16.00 1.88 0.08
CA ASP A 64 -14.81 2.61 -0.40
C ASP A 64 -13.51 1.84 -0.13
N THR A 65 -13.30 1.34 1.08
CA THR A 65 -12.09 0.55 1.41
C THR A 65 -12.04 -0.74 0.59
N ARG A 66 -13.19 -1.39 0.35
CA ARG A 66 -13.24 -2.62 -0.48
C ARG A 66 -12.92 -2.35 -1.93
N GLU A 67 -13.45 -1.26 -2.50
CA GLU A 67 -13.16 -0.84 -3.87
C GLU A 67 -11.67 -0.49 -4.04
N LYS A 68 -11.12 0.36 -3.18
CA LYS A 68 -9.69 0.73 -3.22
C LYS A 68 -8.78 -0.48 -3.10
N ALA A 69 -9.10 -1.41 -2.20
CA ALA A 69 -8.35 -2.65 -2.06
C ALA A 69 -8.43 -3.53 -3.32
N GLN A 70 -9.59 -3.57 -3.98
CA GLN A 70 -9.75 -4.29 -5.25
C GLN A 70 -8.93 -3.64 -6.37
N VAL A 71 -9.00 -2.32 -6.51
CA VAL A 71 -8.22 -1.57 -7.51
C VAL A 71 -6.72 -1.75 -7.29
N GLY A 72 -6.24 -1.62 -6.06
CA GLY A 72 -4.84 -1.84 -5.73
C GLY A 72 -4.36 -3.26 -6.04
N ARG A 73 -5.17 -4.29 -5.71
CA ARG A 73 -4.86 -5.69 -6.08
C ARG A 73 -4.83 -5.92 -7.58
N GLN A 74 -5.74 -5.31 -8.35
CA GLN A 74 -5.74 -5.42 -9.82
C GLN A 74 -4.52 -4.74 -10.44
N TRP A 75 -4.13 -3.58 -9.92
CA TRP A 75 -2.90 -2.91 -10.34
C TRP A 75 -1.65 -3.77 -10.08
N GLN A 76 -1.56 -4.41 -8.91
CA GLN A 76 -0.49 -5.39 -8.64
C GLN A 76 -0.52 -6.55 -9.65
N ALA A 77 -1.67 -7.19 -9.84
CA ALA A 77 -1.82 -8.37 -10.70
C ALA A 77 -1.49 -8.08 -12.18
N SER A 78 -1.87 -6.91 -12.68
CA SER A 78 -1.65 -6.50 -14.08
C SER A 78 -0.22 -6.01 -14.36
N SER A 79 0.62 -5.84 -13.33
CA SER A 79 1.95 -5.21 -13.47
C SER A 79 3.04 -6.09 -14.06
N GLY A 80 2.81 -7.40 -14.19
CA GLY A 80 3.85 -8.38 -14.55
C GLY A 80 4.91 -8.56 -13.44
N GLY A 81 4.51 -8.44 -12.18
CA GLY A 81 5.39 -8.59 -11.01
C GLY A 81 6.19 -7.34 -10.64
N ARG A 82 5.92 -6.20 -11.29
CA ARG A 82 6.63 -4.94 -11.05
C ARG A 82 6.03 -4.09 -9.94
N CYS A 83 4.79 -4.34 -9.58
CA CYS A 83 4.06 -3.55 -8.59
C CYS A 83 3.59 -4.42 -7.43
N LEU A 84 3.57 -3.83 -6.24
CA LEU A 84 3.06 -4.42 -5.00
C LEU A 84 2.07 -3.46 -4.35
N PHE A 85 1.01 -3.99 -3.77
CA PHE A 85 0.00 -3.21 -3.07
C PHE A 85 -0.23 -3.74 -1.67
N LEU A 86 -0.24 -2.83 -0.68
CA LEU A 86 -0.53 -3.13 0.71
C LEU A 86 -1.62 -2.21 1.24
N LEU A 87 -2.73 -2.80 1.69
CA LEU A 87 -3.65 -2.14 2.60
C LEU A 87 -3.18 -2.44 4.03
N ALA A 88 -2.41 -1.52 4.60
CA ALA A 88 -1.82 -1.66 5.94
C ALA A 88 -2.84 -1.31 7.02
N VAL A 89 -2.85 -2.07 8.11
CA VAL A 89 -3.74 -1.87 9.25
C VAL A 89 -2.99 -1.94 10.57
N ALA A 90 -3.58 -1.39 11.64
CA ALA A 90 -3.03 -1.56 12.98
C ALA A 90 -2.98 -3.06 13.37
N PRO A 91 -2.03 -3.50 14.21
CA PRO A 91 -1.85 -4.92 14.53
C PRO A 91 -3.08 -5.59 15.14
N ASP A 92 -3.88 -4.84 15.91
CA ASP A 92 -5.13 -5.32 16.51
C ASP A 92 -6.30 -5.43 15.52
N ALA A 93 -6.06 -5.04 14.27
CA ALA A 93 -6.98 -5.11 13.15
C ALA A 93 -6.46 -6.00 12.01
N ASP A 94 -5.20 -6.44 12.05
CA ASP A 94 -4.66 -7.45 11.14
C ASP A 94 -5.10 -8.85 11.61
N PRO A 95 -5.70 -9.69 10.74
CA PRO A 95 -6.15 -11.03 11.13
C PRO A 95 -5.04 -11.96 11.62
N ALA A 96 -3.79 -11.71 11.21
CA ALA A 96 -2.62 -12.46 11.65
C ALA A 96 -1.88 -11.77 12.82
N GLY A 97 -2.40 -10.66 13.34
CA GLY A 97 -1.81 -9.90 14.45
C GLY A 97 -0.46 -9.27 14.12
N ARG A 98 -0.14 -9.09 12.84
CA ARG A 98 1.18 -8.65 12.38
C ARG A 98 1.42 -7.18 12.67
N SER A 99 2.66 -6.85 13.02
CA SER A 99 3.13 -5.45 13.06
C SER A 99 3.11 -4.82 11.66
N LEU A 100 3.21 -3.49 11.58
CA LEU A 100 3.29 -2.80 10.28
C LEU A 100 4.55 -3.20 9.51
N GLU A 101 5.66 -3.39 10.22
CA GLU A 101 6.93 -3.85 9.68
C GLU A 101 6.77 -5.25 9.07
N GLN A 102 6.09 -6.17 9.77
CA GLN A 102 5.82 -7.52 9.27
C GLN A 102 4.89 -7.51 8.04
N GLN A 103 3.84 -6.67 8.04
CA GLN A 103 2.95 -6.53 6.88
C GLN A 103 3.71 -6.03 5.63
N ILE A 104 4.63 -5.08 5.81
CA ILE A 104 5.49 -4.56 4.73
C ILE A 104 6.50 -5.62 4.27
N GLU A 105 7.16 -6.32 5.18
CA GLU A 105 8.11 -7.37 4.83
C GLU A 105 7.43 -8.50 4.06
N ASP A 106 6.25 -8.95 4.51
CA ASP A 106 5.50 -10.04 3.89
C ASP A 106 5.10 -9.70 2.45
N VAL A 107 4.58 -8.49 2.18
CA VAL A 107 4.21 -8.10 0.82
C VAL A 107 5.43 -8.00 -0.10
N ILE A 108 6.57 -7.53 0.42
CA ILE A 108 7.82 -7.44 -0.35
C ILE A 108 8.38 -8.83 -0.67
N LEU A 109 8.30 -9.76 0.28
CA LEU A 109 8.80 -11.13 0.12
C LEU A 109 7.80 -12.08 -0.54
N GLY A 110 6.56 -11.64 -0.78
CA GLY A 110 5.50 -12.48 -1.32
C GLY A 110 5.03 -13.59 -0.36
N LYS A 111 5.15 -13.38 0.95
CA LYS A 111 4.68 -14.33 1.97
C LYS A 111 3.20 -14.09 2.26
N GLY A 112 2.37 -15.12 2.13
CA GLY A 112 0.97 -15.09 2.57
C GLY A 112 0.03 -14.24 1.72
N ILE A 113 0.28 -14.13 0.41
CA ILE A 113 -0.71 -13.66 -0.59
C ILE A 113 -1.65 -14.81 -0.94
#